data_AF-A0A6I7LW48-F1
#
_entry.id   AF-A0A6I7LW48-F1
#
_cell.length_a   1.000
_cell.length_b   1.000
_cell.length_c   1.000
_cell.angle_alpha   90.00
_cell.angle_beta   90.00
_cell.angle_gamma   90.00
#
_symmetry.space_group_name_H-M   'P 1'
#
loop_
_entity.id
_entity.type
_entity.pdbx_description
1 polymer ?
#
loop_
_entity_poly.entity_id
_entity_poly.type
_entity_poly.pdbx_seq_one_letter_code
_entity_poly.pdbx_strand_id
1 'polypeptide(L)'
;MVETVKSEAKIALEMIPARQKIKSIKIKTMSYFAICSFDLKNASYQDYQNAYYNLRGIGLTHNLAADDGTTVQLPTTMIAGQLTATSASSLRDDLSDKIHRAFKTRGFTSEIFVAVGGDWAWGHRTT
;
A
#
# COMPACT_ATOMS: atom_id res chain seq x y z
N MET A 1 25.61 -35.42 18.33
CA MET A 1 25.18 -34.32 19.23
C MET A 1 24.15 -33.37 18.62
N VAL A 2 23.96 -33.30 17.29
CA VAL A 2 23.03 -32.34 16.64
C VAL A 2 21.59 -32.89 16.49
N GLU A 3 21.43 -34.21 16.39
CA GLU A 3 20.09 -34.83 16.25
C GLU A 3 19.30 -34.85 17.56
N THR A 4 19.98 -35.02 18.69
CA THR A 4 19.35 -35.08 20.02
C THR A 4 18.67 -33.75 20.37
N VAL A 5 19.34 -32.62 20.10
CA VAL A 5 18.82 -31.26 20.37
C VAL A 5 17.62 -30.92 19.46
N LYS A 6 17.60 -31.41 18.21
CA LYS A 6 16.45 -31.25 17.31
C LYS A 6 15.24 -32.06 17.77
N SER A 7 15.46 -33.23 18.38
CA SER A 7 14.38 -34.07 18.90
C SER A 7 13.72 -33.45 20.14
N GLU A 8 14.51 -32.88 21.05
CA GLU A 8 14.02 -32.23 22.27
C GLU A 8 13.22 -30.95 21.95
N ALA A 9 13.67 -30.14 20.97
CA ALA A 9 12.94 -28.96 20.53
C ALA A 9 11.58 -29.30 19.88
N LYS A 10 11.50 -30.43 19.16
CA LYS A 10 10.25 -30.89 18.52
C LYS A 10 9.25 -31.40 19.56
N ILE A 11 9.72 -32.15 20.56
CA ILE A 11 8.90 -32.69 21.65
C ILE A 11 8.38 -31.54 22.56
N ALA A 12 9.23 -30.55 22.86
CA ALA A 12 8.82 -29.38 23.63
C ALA A 12 7.71 -28.55 22.96
N LEU A 13 7.67 -28.50 21.63
CA LEU A 13 6.65 -27.77 20.85
C LEU A 13 5.30 -28.49 20.79
N GLU A 14 5.30 -29.82 20.93
CA GLU A 14 4.09 -30.66 20.95
C GLU A 14 3.42 -30.68 22.33
N MET A 15 4.18 -30.45 23.40
CA MET A 15 3.68 -30.41 24.79
C MET A 15 3.08 -29.06 25.22
N ILE A 16 3.11 -28.04 24.37
CA ILE A 16 2.46 -26.76 24.64
C ILE A 16 0.94 -26.92 24.45
N PRO A 17 0.10 -26.64 25.49
CA PRO A 17 -1.35 -26.72 25.37
C PRO A 17 -1.84 -25.87 24.19
N ALA A 18 -2.76 -26.39 23.38
CA ALA A 18 -3.26 -25.70 22.17
C ALA A 18 -3.78 -24.27 22.43
N ARG A 19 -4.20 -23.97 23.67
CA ARG A 19 -4.61 -22.63 24.12
C ARG A 19 -3.46 -21.62 24.23
N GLN A 20 -2.22 -22.06 24.42
CA GLN A 20 -1.04 -21.17 24.48
C GLN A 20 -0.45 -20.89 23.08
N LYS A 21 -0.73 -21.76 22.09
CA LYS A 21 -0.29 -21.58 20.69
C LYS A 21 -0.98 -20.40 19.99
N ILE A 22 -2.08 -19.91 20.55
CA ILE A 22 -2.81 -18.73 20.06
C ILE A 22 -2.57 -17.52 20.99
N LYS A 23 -1.36 -17.36 21.52
CA LYS A 23 -0.91 -16.01 21.90
C LYS A 23 -0.51 -15.29 20.61
N SER A 24 -1.54 -14.80 19.92
CA SER A 24 -1.53 -13.77 18.89
C SER A 24 -0.14 -13.40 18.38
N ILE A 25 0.29 -13.97 17.25
CA ILE A 25 1.29 -13.29 16.42
C ILE A 25 0.59 -12.04 15.90
N LYS A 26 0.61 -10.97 16.72
CA LYS A 26 0.08 -9.68 16.35
C LYS A 26 1.06 -9.16 15.31
N ILE A 27 0.78 -9.40 14.03
CA ILE A 27 1.58 -8.85 12.94
C ILE A 27 1.56 -7.34 13.12
N LYS A 28 2.73 -6.77 13.43
CA LYS A 28 2.88 -5.34 13.68
C LYS A 28 2.70 -4.61 12.35
N THR A 29 1.52 -4.03 12.15
CA THR A 29 1.26 -3.12 11.03
C THR A 29 1.62 -1.71 11.44
N MET A 30 2.21 -0.96 10.51
CA MET A 30 2.54 0.44 10.64
C MET A 30 1.74 1.24 9.62
N SER A 31 1.49 2.50 9.93
CA SER A 31 0.98 3.44 8.95
C SER A 31 2.11 3.89 8.03
N TYR A 32 1.77 4.10 6.77
CA TYR A 32 2.64 4.61 5.72
C TYR A 32 1.86 5.59 4.85
N PHE A 33 2.57 6.49 4.20
CA PHE A 33 2.02 7.29 3.11
C PHE A 33 2.58 6.81 1.79
N ALA A 34 1.67 6.53 0.87
CA ALA A 34 1.99 6.08 -0.47
C ALA A 34 1.64 7.19 -1.45
N ILE A 35 2.56 7.50 -2.35
CA ILE A 35 2.31 8.32 -3.52
C ILE A 35 2.43 7.45 -4.77
N CYS A 36 1.57 7.70 -5.74
CA CYS A 36 1.74 7.19 -7.08
C CYS A 36 1.66 8.34 -8.07
N SER A 37 2.71 8.48 -8.87
CA SER A 37 2.66 9.22 -10.12
C SER A 37 2.30 8.24 -11.23
N PHE A 38 1.37 8.60 -12.10
CA PHE A 38 1.01 7.82 -13.26
C PHE A 38 0.70 8.70 -14.45
N ASP A 39 1.04 8.21 -15.64
CA ASP A 39 0.73 8.87 -16.90
C ASP A 39 -0.01 7.90 -17.81
N LEU A 40 -1.13 8.34 -18.37
CA LEU A 40 -1.95 7.55 -19.28
C LEU A 40 -1.73 8.02 -20.73
N LYS A 41 -1.33 7.11 -21.62
CA LYS A 41 -1.03 7.43 -23.02
C LYS A 41 -2.32 7.57 -23.82
N ASN A 42 -2.41 8.64 -24.62
CA ASN A 42 -3.57 8.96 -25.47
C ASN A 42 -4.91 9.00 -24.71
N ALA A 43 -4.86 9.40 -23.44
CA ALA A 43 -6.01 9.37 -22.55
C ALA A 43 -6.83 10.66 -22.60
N SER A 44 -8.14 10.50 -22.51
CA SER A 44 -9.09 11.60 -22.33
C SER A 44 -9.20 12.01 -20.86
N TYR A 45 -9.83 13.15 -20.59
CA TYR A 45 -10.20 13.54 -19.23
C TYR A 45 -11.03 12.45 -18.52
N GLN A 46 -11.96 11.81 -19.24
CA GLN A 46 -12.81 10.75 -18.68
C GLN A 46 -12.00 9.51 -18.27
N ASP A 47 -10.91 9.21 -18.97
CA ASP A 47 -10.02 8.10 -18.62
C ASP A 47 -9.30 8.37 -17.29
N TYR A 48 -8.86 9.60 -17.06
CA TYR A 48 -8.33 10.02 -15.76
C TYR A 48 -9.40 9.92 -14.65
N GLN A 49 -10.64 10.37 -14.90
CA GLN A 49 -11.73 10.21 -13.92
C GLN A 49 -12.00 8.74 -13.58
N ASN A 50 -11.97 7.87 -14.60
CA ASN A 50 -12.10 6.44 -14.44
C ASN A 50 -10.95 5.83 -13.62
N ALA A 51 -9.72 6.27 -13.88
CA ALA A 51 -8.54 5.87 -13.12
C ALA A 51 -8.70 6.27 -11.64
N TYR A 52 -9.02 7.53 -11.34
CA TYR A 52 -9.22 7.99 -9.96
C TYR A 52 -10.32 7.19 -9.23
N TYR A 53 -11.42 6.88 -9.93
CA TYR A 53 -12.50 6.07 -9.36
C TYR A 53 -12.02 4.69 -8.93
N ASN A 54 -11.25 3.99 -9.77
CA ASN A 54 -10.70 2.69 -9.41
C ASN A 54 -9.67 2.77 -8.28
N LEU A 55 -8.81 3.77 -8.33
CA LEU A 55 -7.71 3.93 -7.38
C LEU A 55 -8.19 4.31 -5.98
N ARG A 56 -9.32 5.03 -5.88
CA ARG A 56 -9.99 5.30 -4.60
C ARG A 56 -10.39 3.99 -3.90
N GLY A 57 -10.79 2.97 -4.66
CA GLY A 57 -11.13 1.65 -4.12
C GLY A 57 -9.96 0.90 -3.48
N ILE A 58 -8.72 1.30 -3.76
CA ILE A 58 -7.51 0.74 -3.14
C ILE A 58 -6.86 1.70 -2.13
N GLY A 59 -7.55 2.77 -1.75
CA GLY A 59 -7.09 3.73 -0.74
C GLY A 59 -6.20 4.85 -1.26
N LEU A 60 -6.09 5.03 -2.58
CA LEU A 60 -5.33 6.13 -3.19
C LEU A 60 -6.28 7.15 -3.83
N THR A 61 -6.06 8.43 -3.56
CA THR A 61 -6.99 9.49 -3.95
C THR A 61 -6.25 10.68 -4.57
N HIS A 62 -6.94 11.38 -5.45
CA HIS A 62 -6.46 12.61 -6.07
C HIS A 62 -6.72 13.85 -5.19
N ASN A 63 -7.67 13.74 -4.24
CA ASN A 63 -8.00 14.78 -3.26
C ASN A 63 -7.61 14.27 -1.88
N LEU A 64 -6.58 14.86 -1.27
CA LEU A 64 -6.08 14.51 0.05
C LEU A 64 -6.61 15.44 1.12
N ALA A 65 -6.95 14.89 2.28
CA ALA A 65 -7.13 15.70 3.49
C ALA A 65 -5.75 16.06 4.07
N ALA A 66 -5.52 17.35 4.32
CA ALA A 66 -4.40 17.84 5.10
C ALA A 66 -4.72 17.85 6.60
N ASP A 67 -3.69 17.93 7.45
CA ASP A 67 -3.84 17.91 8.90
C ASP A 67 -4.64 19.10 9.46
N ASP A 68 -4.69 20.21 8.72
CA ASP A 68 -5.49 21.40 9.04
C ASP A 68 -6.96 21.27 8.62
N GLY A 69 -7.37 20.10 8.10
CA GLY A 69 -8.72 19.81 7.64
C GLY A 69 -9.02 20.30 6.21
N THR A 70 -8.07 20.97 5.54
CA THR A 70 -8.26 21.37 4.14
C THR A 70 -8.17 20.17 3.20
N THR A 71 -8.83 20.26 2.04
CA THR A 71 -8.69 19.29 0.97
C THR A 71 -7.76 19.84 -0.10
N VAL A 72 -6.68 19.12 -0.38
CA VAL A 72 -5.69 19.44 -1.40
C VAL A 72 -5.91 18.55 -2.60
N GLN A 73 -6.17 19.17 -3.75
CA GLN A 73 -6.16 18.48 -5.04
C GLN A 73 -4.71 18.31 -5.51
N LEU A 74 -4.30 17.09 -5.77
CA LEU A 74 -2.97 16.77 -6.29
C LEU A 74 -2.86 17.13 -7.79
N PRO A 75 -1.64 17.17 -8.36
CA PRO A 75 -1.47 17.24 -9.81
C PRO A 75 -2.21 16.10 -10.54
N THR A 76 -2.66 16.35 -11.77
CA THR A 76 -3.48 15.41 -12.57
C THR A 76 -2.90 13.99 -12.61
N THR A 77 -1.58 13.86 -12.75
CA THR A 77 -0.88 12.57 -12.83
C THR A 77 -0.52 11.99 -11.47
N MET A 78 -1.13 12.46 -10.37
CA MET A 78 -0.80 12.02 -9.02
C MET A 78 -2.02 11.60 -8.21
N ILE A 79 -1.79 10.58 -7.38
CA ILE A 79 -2.65 10.12 -6.30
C ILE A 79 -1.80 9.80 -5.07
N ALA A 80 -2.40 9.85 -3.90
CA ALA A 80 -1.75 9.37 -2.70
C ALA A 80 -2.76 8.88 -1.66
N GLY A 81 -2.25 8.25 -0.61
CA GLY A 81 -3.08 7.82 0.52
C GLY A 81 -2.24 7.37 1.70
N GLN A 82 -2.88 7.37 2.87
CA GLN A 82 -2.34 6.79 4.09
C GLN A 82 -2.90 5.38 4.25
N LEU A 83 -2.03 4.38 4.33
CA LEU A 83 -2.41 2.96 4.45
C LEU A 83 -1.58 2.25 5.52
N THR A 84 -2.09 1.13 6.01
CA THR A 84 -1.37 0.28 6.96
C THR A 84 -0.78 -0.95 6.29
N ALA A 85 0.47 -1.29 6.61
CA ALA A 85 1.14 -2.50 6.11
C ALA A 85 2.21 -3.01 7.09
N THR A 86 2.79 -4.17 6.80
CA THR A 86 3.87 -4.75 7.62
C THR A 86 5.23 -4.12 7.34
N SER A 87 5.43 -3.62 6.12
CA SER A 87 6.60 -2.84 5.71
C SER A 87 6.26 -1.90 4.55
N ALA A 88 7.06 -0.83 4.37
CA ALA A 88 6.91 0.07 3.23
C ALA A 88 7.07 -0.65 1.88
N SER A 89 8.01 -1.60 1.79
CA SER A 89 8.23 -2.40 0.59
C SER A 89 7.03 -3.28 0.25
N SER A 90 6.43 -3.95 1.24
CA SER A 90 5.24 -4.78 1.02
C SER A 90 4.05 -3.96 0.51
N LEU A 91 3.87 -2.75 1.04
CA LEU A 91 2.82 -1.84 0.58
C LEU A 91 3.09 -1.33 -0.83
N ARG A 92 4.34 -0.95 -1.14
CA ARG A 92 4.73 -0.51 -2.49
C ARG A 92 4.41 -1.59 -3.52
N ASP A 93 4.80 -2.83 -3.25
CA ASP A 93 4.63 -3.94 -4.19
C ASP A 93 3.15 -4.26 -4.39
N ASP A 94 2.38 -4.36 -3.29
CA ASP A 94 0.93 -4.60 -3.34
C ASP A 94 0.17 -3.49 -4.09
N LEU A 95 0.49 -2.22 -3.82
CA LEU A 95 -0.11 -1.09 -4.54
C LEU A 95 0.28 -1.11 -6.02
N SER A 96 1.54 -1.37 -6.35
CA SER A 96 2.00 -1.43 -7.74
C SER A 96 1.22 -2.48 -8.54
N ASP A 97 1.03 -3.67 -7.96
CA ASP A 97 0.26 -4.75 -8.57
C ASP A 97 -1.24 -4.42 -8.69
N LYS A 98 -1.83 -3.76 -7.69
CA LYS A 98 -3.22 -3.32 -7.72
C LYS A 98 -3.47 -2.25 -8.78
N ILE A 99 -2.61 -1.23 -8.85
CA ILE A 99 -2.69 -0.15 -9.83
C ILE A 99 -2.53 -0.71 -11.24
N HIS A 100 -1.49 -1.52 -11.47
CA HIS A 100 -1.25 -2.15 -12.76
C HIS A 100 -2.45 -2.98 -13.22
N ARG A 101 -3.03 -3.80 -12.33
CA ARG A 101 -4.25 -4.55 -12.65
C ARG A 101 -5.44 -3.65 -12.97
N ALA A 102 -5.68 -2.61 -12.17
CA ALA A 102 -6.80 -1.69 -12.40
C ALA A 102 -6.71 -1.01 -13.78
N PHE A 103 -5.53 -0.55 -14.16
CA PHE A 103 -5.29 0.10 -15.45
C PHE A 103 -5.38 -0.89 -16.61
N LYS A 104 -4.80 -2.08 -16.45
CA LYS A 104 -4.89 -3.16 -17.45
C LYS A 104 -6.33 -3.59 -17.70
N THR A 105 -7.17 -3.72 -16.66
CA THR A 105 -8.59 -4.07 -16.79
C THR A 105 -9.38 -3.01 -17.59
N ARG A 106 -8.96 -1.75 -17.53
CA ARG A 106 -9.55 -0.65 -18.32
C ARG A 106 -9.00 -0.56 -19.75
N GLY A 107 -7.97 -1.33 -20.08
CA GLY A 107 -7.26 -1.22 -21.36
C GLY A 107 -6.35 0.00 -21.47
N PHE A 108 -5.97 0.61 -20.34
CA PHE A 108 -5.08 1.76 -20.35
C PHE A 108 -3.64 1.33 -20.61
N THR A 109 -2.95 2.08 -21.48
CA THR A 109 -1.50 2.07 -21.60
C THR A 109 -0.95 3.14 -20.69
N SER A 110 -0.07 2.77 -19.76
CA SER A 110 0.35 3.69 -18.69
C SER A 110 1.78 3.46 -18.22
N GLU A 111 2.38 4.51 -17.67
CA GLU A 111 3.58 4.43 -16.82
C GLU A 111 3.18 4.71 -15.38
N ILE A 112 3.71 3.95 -14.42
CA ILE A 112 3.43 4.14 -12.99
C ILE A 112 4.73 4.20 -12.20
N PHE A 113 4.78 5.07 -11.20
CA PHE A 113 5.83 5.16 -10.21
C PHE A 113 5.18 5.22 -8.83
N VAL A 114 5.54 4.28 -7.95
CA VAL A 114 5.00 4.19 -6.59
C VAL A 114 6.13 4.38 -5.59
N ALA A 115 5.95 5.30 -4.65
CA ALA A 115 6.84 5.48 -3.51
C ALA A 115 6.05 5.41 -2.20
N VAL A 116 6.67 4.82 -1.18
CA VAL A 116 6.05 4.61 0.14
C VAL A 116 7.05 5.04 1.20
N GLY A 117 6.60 5.90 2.12
CA GLY A 117 7.40 6.40 3.25
C GLY A 117 6.72 6.12 4.58
N GLY A 118 7.51 5.77 5.59
CA GLY A 118 7.12 5.89 7.00
C GLY A 118 7.58 7.25 7.54
N ASP A 119 6.96 7.74 8.62
CA ASP A 119 7.29 9.05 9.21
C ASP A 119 7.34 10.17 8.15
N TRP A 120 6.27 10.27 7.37
CA TRP A 120 6.24 11.02 6.13
C TRP A 120 5.87 12.50 6.35
N ALA A 121 6.31 13.34 5.41
CA ALA A 121 5.82 14.69 5.21
C ALA A 121 5.58 14.91 3.72
N TRP A 122 4.54 15.67 3.37
CA TRP A 122 4.23 16.06 2.00
C TRP A 122 3.83 17.54 1.97
N GLY A 123 3.93 18.16 0.78
CA GLY A 123 3.57 19.55 0.59
C GLY A 123 3.07 19.81 -0.83
N HIS A 124 2.22 20.83 -0.96
CA HIS A 124 1.65 21.28 -2.22
C HIS A 124 1.79 22.79 -2.34
N ARG A 125 2.14 23.30 -3.53
CA ARG A 125 2.30 24.73 -3.83
C ARG A 125 1.78 25.00 -5.24
N THR A 126 1.15 26.16 -5.42
CA THR A 126 0.72 26.68 -6.73
C THR A 126 1.48 27.97 -7.01
N THR A 127 1.75 28.27 -8.28
CA THR A 127 2.39 29.52 -8.74
C THR A 127 1.43 30.30 -9.63
#